data_AF-A0A2T4PUY8-F1
#
_entry.id   AF-A0A2T4PUY8-F1
#
_cell.length_a   1.000
_cell.length_b   1.000
_cell.length_c   1.000
_cell.angle_alpha   90.00
_cell.angle_beta   90.00
_cell.angle_gamma   90.00
#
_symmetry.space_group_name_H-M   'P 1'
#
loop_
_entity.id
_entity.type
_entity.pdbx_description
1 polymer ?
#
loop_
_entity_poly.entity_id
_entity_poly.type
_entity_poly.pdbx_seq_one_letter_code
_entity_poly.pdbx_strand_id
1 'polypeptide(L)' 'MMKVKCVICDSVVNLDSKSKEAKRLRNHPIRTFMCDDCKARLDKPKD' A
#
# COMPACT_ATOMS: atom_id res chain seq x y z
N MET A 1 0.46 -8.01 12.69
CA MET A 1 0.66 -7.97 11.22
C MET A 1 -0.70 -8.05 10.52
N MET A 2 -0.86 -7.38 9.39
CA MET A 2 -2.07 -7.40 8.55
C MET A 2 -1.67 -7.70 7.10
N LYS A 3 -2.38 -8.63 6.44
CA LYS A 3 -2.18 -8.88 5.01
C LYS A 3 -2.96 -7.84 4.21
N VAL A 4 -2.28 -7.12 3.33
CA VAL A 4 -2.87 -6.11 2.44
C VAL A 4 -2.51 -6.42 0.99
N LYS A 5 -3.40 -6.08 0.07
CA LYS A 5 -3.22 -6.35 -1.36
C LYS A 5 -2.93 -5.05 -2.10
N CYS A 6 -1.89 -5.03 -2.92
CA CYS A 6 -1.58 -3.89 -3.78
C CYS A 6 -2.67 -3.74 -4.85
N VAL A 7 -3.17 -2.52 -5.06
CA VAL A 7 -4.19 -2.23 -6.08
C VAL A 7 -3.67 -2.28 -7.52
N ILE A 8 -2.35 -2.24 -7.72
CA ILE A 8 -1.73 -2.17 -9.06
C ILE A 8 -1.25 -3.55 -9.55
N CYS A 9 -0.56 -4.30 -8.69
CA CYS A 9 0.08 -5.56 -9.08
C CYS A 9 -0.48 -6.78 -8.34
N ASP A 10 -1.54 -6.59 -7.54
CA ASP A 10 -2.19 -7.64 -6.75
C ASP A 10 -1.29 -8.36 -5.72
N SER A 11 -0.04 -7.94 -5.53
CA SER A 11 0.88 -8.49 -4.54
C SER A 11 0.32 -8.37 -3.13
N VAL A 12 0.41 -9.44 -2.35
CA VAL A 12 0.02 -9.48 -0.94
C VAL A 12 1.24 -9.18 -0.07
N VAL A 13 1.15 -8.13 0.73
CA VAL A 13 2.24 -7.66 1.61
C VAL A 13 1.80 -7.77 3.07
N ASN A 14 2.74 -8.14 3.95
CA ASN A 14 2.54 -8.10 5.40
C ASN A 14 2.84 -6.69 5.92
N LEU A 15 1.79 -5.93 6.24
CA LEU A 15 1.91 -4.61 6.83
C LEU A 15 1.94 -4.73 8.36
N ASP A 16 2.81 -3.93 9.01
CA ASP A 16 2.78 -3.85 10.46
C ASP A 16 1.45 -3.24 10.93
N SER A 17 0.77 -3.94 11.83
CA SER A 17 -0.56 -3.58 12.32
C SER A 17 -0.57 -2.33 13.20
N LYS A 18 0.59 -1.89 13.70
CA LYS A 18 0.74 -0.65 14.48
C LYS A 18 1.21 0.53 13.63
N SER A 19 1.53 0.30 12.36
CA SER A 19 1.93 1.36 11.43
C SER A 19 0.81 2.36 11.14
N LYS A 20 1.21 3.59 10.78
CA LYS A 20 0.29 4.66 10.37
C LYS A 20 -0.54 4.25 9.15
N GLU A 21 0.05 3.54 8.19
CA GLU A 21 -0.65 3.05 7.00
C GLU A 21 -1.69 1.99 7.34
N ALA A 22 -1.39 1.05 8.24
CA ALA A 22 -2.39 0.08 8.72
C ALA A 22 -3.55 0.76 9.45
N LYS A 23 -3.27 1.80 10.25
CA LYS A 23 -4.32 2.61 10.90
C LYS A 23 -5.17 3.35 9.86
N ARG A 24 -4.55 3.93 8.82
CA ARG A 24 -5.25 4.63 7.73
C ARG A 24 -6.19 3.72 6.95
N LEU A 25 -5.72 2.53 6.54
CA LEU A 25 -6.53 1.58 5.77
C LEU A 25 -7.74 1.06 6.57
N ARG A 26 -7.61 0.86 7.88
CA ARG A 26 -8.73 0.45 8.75
C ARG A 26 -9.76 1.56 8.95
N ASN A 27 -9.31 2.80 9.12
CA ASN A 27 -10.18 3.92 9.46
C ASN A 27 -10.80 4.60 8.22
N HIS A 28 -10.25 4.34 7.03
CA HIS A 28 -10.72 4.92 5.77
C HIS A 28 -10.95 3.82 4.74
N PRO A 29 -12.16 3.21 4.68
CA PRO A 29 -12.45 2.04 3.84
C PRO A 29 -12.32 2.28 2.33
N ILE A 30 -12.31 3.54 1.90
CA ILE A 30 -12.13 3.93 0.49
C ILE A 30 -10.63 3.95 0.10
N ARG A 31 -9.70 3.99 1.08
CA ARG A 31 -8.26 4.02 0.80
C ARG A 31 -7.79 2.65 0.33
N THR A 32 -7.11 2.63 -0.80
CA THR A 32 -6.41 1.46 -1.33
C THR A 32 -4.94 1.46 -0.89
N PHE A 33 -4.33 0.27 -0.91
CA PHE A 33 -2.92 0.09 -0.62
C PHE A 33 -2.12 -0.03 -1.93
N MET A 34 -0.94 0.59 -1.96
CA MET A 34 0.04 0.44 -3.03
C MET A 34 1.37 0.00 -2.41
N CYS A 35 1.95 -1.08 -2.93
CA CYS A 35 3.26 -1.55 -2.48
C CYS A 35 4.37 -0.58 -2.90
N ASP A 36 5.50 -0.67 -2.21
CA ASP A 36 6.61 0.26 -2.42
C ASP A 36 7.25 0.09 -3.81
N ASP A 37 7.26 -1.12 -4.37
CA ASP A 37 7.62 -1.37 -5.78
C ASP A 37 6.77 -0.55 -6.76
N CYS A 38 5.44 -0.57 -6.60
CA CYS A 38 4.56 0.19 -7.49
C CYS A 38 4.71 1.69 -7.28
N LYS A 39 4.94 2.16 -6.05
CA LYS A 39 5.26 3.58 -5.80
C LYS A 39 6.55 3.97 -6.51
N ALA A 40 7.63 3.21 -6.34
CA ALA A 40 8.93 3.47 -6.97
C ALA A 40 8.86 3.43 -8.51
N ARG A 41 8.00 2.57 -9.09
CA ARG A 41 7.74 2.55 -10.54
C ARG A 41 7.05 3.82 -11.04
N LEU A 42 6.18 4.42 -10.23
CA LEU A 42 5.42 5.62 -10.58
C LEU A 42 6.16 6.92 -10.24
N ASP A 43 7.07 6.89 -9.28
CA ASP A 43 7.85 8.04 -8.81
C ASP A 43 8.94 8.47 -9.81
N LYS A 44 9.16 7.70 -10.89
CA LYS A 44 10.10 8.08 -11.95
C LYS A 44 9.55 9.29 -12.72
N PRO A 45 10.23 10.45 -12.72
CA PRO A 45 9.81 11.59 -13.52
C PRO A 45 9.80 11.19 -15.00
N LYS A 46 8.75 11.59 -15.72
CA LYS A 46 8.78 11.60 -17.19
C LYS A 46 9.71 12.73 -17.62
N ASP A 47 10.73 12.38 -18.40
CA ASP A 47 11.51 13.31 -19.22
C ASP A 47 10.57 14.01 -20.23
#